data_AF-A0A151GGV7-F1
#
_entry.id   AF-A0A151GGV7-F1
#
_cell.length_a   1.000
_cell.length_b   1.000
_cell.length_c   1.000
_cell.angle_alpha   90.00
_cell.angle_beta   90.00
_cell.angle_gamma   90.00
#
_symmetry.space_group_name_H-M   'P 1'
#
loop_
_entity.id
_entity.type
_entity.pdbx_description
1 polymer ?
#
loop_
_entity_poly.entity_id
_entity_poly.type
_entity_poly.pdbx_seq_one_letter_code
_entity_poly.pdbx_strand_id
1 'polypeptide(L)'
;MLMKLLAVVCGLVTAMAASLGPRQDLFRCGASPPSDDFMTLSKSLVAREASMNERRQVEASTVEVSTYIHVVYKSEDVEGGYVSEDVIRKEIERTNQHYSQTGFSFKIEDIDYQQNALWSTLGDEMGMKGHLRRGG
;
A
#
# COMPACT_ATOMS: atom_id res chain seq x y z
N MET A 1 -61.65 15.78 -42.11
CA MET A 1 -61.81 16.91 -41.17
C MET A 1 -61.76 16.40 -39.75
N LEU A 2 -60.91 17.04 -38.93
CA LEU A 2 -60.93 17.22 -37.46
C LEU A 2 -61.15 15.98 -36.55
N MET A 3 -60.18 15.49 -35.76
CA MET A 3 -59.40 16.10 -34.67
C MET A 3 -60.16 16.26 -33.34
N LYS A 4 -59.79 15.47 -32.32
CA LYS A 4 -59.45 15.84 -30.90
C LYS A 4 -59.45 14.56 -30.00
N LEU A 5 -58.32 14.06 -29.48
CA LEU A 5 -57.51 14.44 -28.30
C LEU A 5 -58.14 14.16 -26.92
N LEU A 6 -57.62 13.14 -26.21
CA LEU A 6 -57.37 13.05 -24.75
C LEU A 6 -56.53 11.78 -24.49
N ALA A 7 -55.20 11.87 -24.40
CA ALA A 7 -54.38 11.95 -23.19
C ALA A 7 -54.39 10.67 -22.31
N VAL A 8 -53.21 10.16 -21.93
CA VAL A 8 -52.76 9.93 -20.54
C VAL A 8 -51.58 8.93 -20.48
N VAL A 9 -50.45 9.46 -19.99
CA VAL A 9 -49.29 8.85 -19.32
C VAL A 9 -48.30 8.04 -20.16
N CYS A 10 -47.35 8.80 -20.72
CA CYS A 10 -45.99 8.35 -21.00
C CYS A 10 -45.30 8.00 -19.67
N GLY A 11 -45.16 6.70 -19.38
CA GLY A 11 -44.37 6.21 -18.25
C GLY A 11 -42.89 6.42 -18.52
N LEU A 12 -42.37 7.62 -18.19
CA LEU A 12 -40.94 7.86 -18.06
C LEU A 12 -40.44 7.07 -16.85
N VAL A 13 -39.90 5.88 -17.10
CA VAL A 13 -39.01 5.22 -16.14
C VAL A 13 -37.72 6.03 -16.14
N THR A 14 -37.65 7.05 -15.29
CA THR A 14 -36.39 7.68 -14.90
C THR A 14 -35.60 6.63 -14.13
N ALA A 15 -34.78 5.87 -14.85
CA ALA A 15 -33.67 5.16 -14.23
C ALA A 15 -32.82 6.24 -13.55
N MET A 16 -32.95 6.32 -12.22
CA MET A 16 -31.95 6.95 -11.36
C MET A 16 -30.68 6.15 -11.58
N ALA A 17 -29.89 6.54 -12.59
CA ALA A 17 -28.48 6.21 -12.64
C ALA A 17 -27.92 6.81 -11.35
N ALA A 18 -27.76 5.96 -10.34
CA ALA A 18 -27.06 6.29 -9.13
C ALA A 18 -25.79 7.01 -9.55
N SER A 19 -25.66 8.27 -9.13
CA SER A 19 -24.41 8.99 -9.22
C SER A 19 -23.43 8.28 -8.30
N LEU A 20 -22.89 7.16 -8.77
CA LEU A 20 -21.60 6.66 -8.35
C LEU A 20 -20.60 7.68 -8.91
N GLY A 21 -20.51 8.84 -8.23
CA GLY A 21 -19.32 9.66 -8.35
C GLY A 21 -18.12 8.75 -8.10
N PRO A 22 -17.00 8.92 -8.82
CA PRO A 22 -15.82 8.12 -8.55
C PRO A 22 -15.56 8.17 -7.05
N ARG A 23 -15.47 7.00 -6.40
CA ARG A 23 -14.91 6.92 -5.06
C ARG A 23 -13.59 7.66 -5.16
N GLN A 24 -13.51 8.83 -4.55
CA GLN A 24 -12.21 9.39 -4.23
C GLN A 24 -11.70 8.48 -3.13
N ASP A 25 -11.09 7.37 -3.55
CA ASP A 25 -10.20 6.62 -2.69
C ASP A 25 -9.19 7.65 -2.22
N LEU A 26 -9.38 8.13 -1.01
CA LEU A 26 -8.43 8.98 -0.31
C LEU A 26 -7.20 8.10 -0.06
N PHE A 27 -6.39 7.90 -1.09
CA PHE A 27 -5.04 7.37 -0.97
C PHE A 27 -4.24 8.42 -0.20
N ARG A 28 -4.30 8.32 1.12
CA ARG A 28 -3.59 9.20 2.04
C ARG A 28 -2.25 8.56 2.35
N CYS A 29 -1.23 8.90 1.56
CA CYS A 29 0.15 8.57 1.89
C CYS A 29 0.69 9.60 2.90
N GLY A 30 1.29 9.13 4.01
CA GLY A 30 1.96 10.01 4.97
C GLY A 30 3.29 10.57 4.46
N ALA A 31 3.79 10.08 3.33
CA ALA A 31 4.97 10.59 2.65
C ALA A 31 4.56 11.62 1.59
N SER A 32 5.07 12.84 1.71
CA SER A 32 4.93 13.86 0.66
C SER A 32 5.60 13.40 -0.64
N PRO A 33 5.13 13.89 -1.80
CA PRO A 33 5.84 13.67 -3.06
C PRO A 33 7.33 14.08 -2.95
N PRO A 34 8.24 13.35 -3.61
CA PRO A 34 9.66 13.71 -3.62
C PRO A 34 9.88 15.09 -4.23
N SER A 35 10.92 15.79 -3.78
CA SER A 35 11.30 17.10 -4.36
C SER A 35 11.88 16.94 -5.77
N ASP A 36 11.84 18.01 -6.56
CA ASP A 36 12.41 18.02 -7.92
C ASP A 36 13.91 17.73 -7.92
N ASP A 37 14.64 18.23 -6.92
CA ASP A 37 16.07 17.95 -6.74
C ASP A 37 16.32 16.46 -6.49
N PHE A 38 15.50 15.83 -5.64
CA PHE A 38 15.59 14.39 -5.38
C PHE A 38 15.32 13.57 -6.65
N MET A 39 14.29 13.96 -7.42
CA MET A 39 13.98 13.30 -8.69
C MET A 39 15.09 13.46 -9.73
N THR A 40 15.71 14.63 -9.79
CA THR A 40 16.85 14.90 -10.68
C THR A 40 18.06 14.06 -10.29
N LEU A 41 18.38 14.00 -8.99
CA LEU A 41 19.45 13.18 -8.47
C LEU A 41 19.20 11.68 -8.73
N SER A 42 17.99 11.19 -8.44
CA SER A 42 17.62 9.79 -8.66
C SER A 42 17.78 9.37 -10.13
N LYS A 43 17.32 10.20 -11.09
CA LYS A 43 17.54 9.95 -12.53
C LYS A 43 19.02 9.88 -12.89
N SER A 44 19.85 10.74 -12.30
CA SER A 44 21.29 10.73 -12.54
C SER A 44 21.96 9.45 -12.01
N LEU A 45 21.49 8.92 -10.88
CA LEU A 45 21.97 7.68 -10.29
C LEU A 45 21.63 6.48 -11.17
N VAL A 46 20.40 6.40 -11.68
CA VAL A 46 19.98 5.35 -12.62
C VAL A 46 20.88 5.30 -13.85
N ALA A 47 21.19 6.47 -14.45
CA ALA A 47 22.10 6.53 -15.59
C ALA A 47 23.53 6.08 -15.22
N ARG A 48 24.01 6.43 -14.03
CA ARG A 48 25.32 6.01 -13.51
C ARG A 48 25.37 4.51 -13.26
N GLU A 49 24.35 3.95 -12.63
CA GLU A 49 24.21 2.51 -12.37
C GLU A 49 24.20 1.70 -13.67
N ALA A 50 23.46 2.15 -14.69
CA ALA A 50 23.47 1.53 -16.02
C ALA A 50 24.89 1.49 -16.61
N SER A 51 25.64 2.59 -16.52
CA SER A 51 27.02 2.66 -17.01
C SER A 51 27.99 1.75 -16.24
N MET A 52 27.79 1.58 -14.92
CA MET A 52 28.59 0.67 -14.11
C MET A 52 28.27 -0.80 -14.42
N ASN A 53 26.99 -1.10 -14.69
CA ASN A 53 26.55 -2.43 -15.09
C ASN A 53 27.11 -2.83 -16.47
N GLU A 54 27.11 -1.93 -17.45
CA GLU A 54 27.77 -2.13 -18.76
C GLU A 54 29.26 -2.47 -18.61
N ARG A 55 29.92 -1.84 -17.63
CA ARG A 55 31.33 -2.07 -17.31
C ARG A 55 31.57 -3.32 -16.45
N ARG A 56 30.51 -4.08 -16.10
CA ARG A 56 30.53 -5.22 -15.17
C ARG A 56 31.17 -4.89 -13.82
N GLN A 57 30.97 -3.66 -13.35
CA GLN A 57 31.49 -3.17 -12.07
C GLN A 57 30.49 -3.39 -10.92
N VAL A 58 29.34 -4.02 -11.19
CA VAL A 58 28.31 -4.34 -10.21
C VAL A 58 28.01 -5.84 -10.30
N GLU A 59 28.15 -6.56 -9.19
CA GLU A 59 27.66 -7.93 -9.07
C GLU A 59 26.15 -7.88 -8.85
N ALA A 60 25.38 -8.49 -9.76
CA ALA A 60 23.93 -8.56 -9.69
C ALA A 60 23.49 -9.69 -8.74
N SER A 61 23.94 -9.66 -7.48
CA SER A 61 23.44 -10.57 -6.46
C SER A 61 22.12 -10.08 -5.89
N THR A 62 21.14 -10.98 -5.73
CA THR A 62 19.90 -10.66 -5.03
C THR A 62 20.20 -10.26 -3.58
N VAL A 63 19.69 -9.11 -3.15
CA VAL A 63 19.72 -8.67 -1.75
C VAL A 63 18.46 -9.21 -1.06
N GLU A 64 18.65 -10.10 -0.09
CA GLU A 64 17.57 -10.56 0.80
C GLU A 64 17.48 -9.66 2.03
N VAL A 65 16.30 -9.09 2.26
CA VAL A 65 15.98 -8.22 3.38
C VAL A 65 15.23 -9.03 4.43
N SER A 66 15.93 -9.36 5.52
CA SER A 66 15.31 -9.94 6.72
C SER A 66 14.28 -8.97 7.30
N THR A 67 13.03 -9.43 7.42
CA THR A 67 11.86 -8.60 7.72
C THR A 67 11.16 -9.13 8.97
N TYR A 68 10.94 -8.25 9.95
CA TYR A 68 10.15 -8.52 11.15
C TYR A 68 8.81 -7.77 11.04
N ILE A 69 7.69 -8.48 11.27
CA ILE A 69 6.35 -7.88 11.18
C ILE A 69 5.74 -7.78 12.58
N HIS A 70 5.34 -6.56 12.94
CA HIS A 70 4.67 -6.28 14.21
C HIS A 70 3.20 -5.97 13.97
N VAL A 71 2.31 -6.85 14.43
CA VAL A 71 0.87 -6.64 14.36
C VAL A 71 0.41 -6.01 15.68
N VAL A 72 0.09 -4.72 15.65
CA VAL A 72 -0.39 -3.99 16.82
C VAL A 72 -1.89 -3.74 16.68
N TYR A 73 -2.69 -4.32 17.57
CA TYR A 73 -4.14 -4.33 17.46
C TYR A 73 -4.84 -3.99 18.78
N LYS A 74 -6.09 -3.57 18.71
CA LYS A 74 -6.95 -3.25 19.87
C LYS A 74 -7.74 -4.46 20.35
N SER A 75 -8.29 -5.25 19.43
CA SER A 75 -9.08 -6.46 19.69
C SER A 75 -8.85 -7.49 18.59
N GLU A 76 -9.09 -8.77 18.89
CA GLU A 76 -8.85 -9.92 18.00
C GLU A 76 -9.90 -10.06 16.89
N ASP A 77 -10.13 -8.97 16.19
CA ASP A 77 -11.04 -8.88 15.07
C ASP A 77 -10.50 -7.86 14.06
N VAL A 78 -11.04 -7.88 12.84
CA VAL A 78 -10.56 -7.03 11.75
C VAL A 78 -10.77 -5.54 12.05
N GLU A 79 -11.87 -5.17 12.73
CA GLU A 79 -12.14 -3.78 13.11
C GLU A 79 -11.19 -3.31 14.21
N GLY A 80 -10.77 -4.24 15.07
CA GLY A 80 -9.72 -4.09 16.06
C GLY A 80 -8.30 -4.00 15.50
N GLY A 81 -8.11 -4.22 14.20
CA GLY A 81 -6.80 -4.19 13.55
C GLY A 81 -6.01 -5.49 13.61
N TYR A 82 -6.64 -6.60 14.02
CA TYR A 82 -6.01 -7.91 13.97
C TYR A 82 -5.91 -8.42 12.53
N VAL A 83 -4.71 -8.90 12.14
CA VAL A 83 -4.44 -9.44 10.81
C VAL A 83 -3.86 -10.85 10.95
N SER A 84 -4.47 -11.83 10.27
CA SER A 84 -3.97 -13.20 10.31
C SER A 84 -2.62 -13.34 9.61
N GLU A 85 -1.84 -14.30 10.06
CA GLU A 85 -0.52 -14.62 9.49
C GLU A 85 -0.60 -14.94 7.98
N ASP A 86 -1.65 -15.64 7.54
CA ASP A 86 -1.87 -15.95 6.13
C ASP A 86 -1.99 -14.70 5.25
N VAL A 87 -2.62 -13.64 5.77
CA VAL A 87 -2.74 -12.36 5.04
C VAL A 87 -1.38 -11.67 4.96
N ILE A 88 -0.61 -11.68 6.04
CA ILE A 88 0.74 -11.10 6.10
C ILE A 88 1.68 -11.81 5.13
N ARG A 89 1.67 -13.15 5.11
CA ARG A 89 2.51 -13.95 4.20
C ARG A 89 2.16 -13.70 2.73
N LYS A 90 0.87 -13.59 2.39
CA LYS A 90 0.43 -13.22 1.04
C LYS A 90 0.87 -11.82 0.64
N GLU A 91 0.91 -10.87 1.58
CA GLU A 91 1.38 -9.52 1.28
C GLU A 91 2.88 -9.49 1.01
N ILE A 92 3.69 -10.24 1.77
CA ILE A 92 5.13 -10.36 1.49
C ILE A 92 5.38 -11.09 0.16
N GLU A 93 4.58 -12.10 -0.19
CA GLU A 93 4.64 -12.73 -1.51
C GLU A 93 4.39 -11.71 -2.63
N ARG A 94 3.33 -10.91 -2.52
CA ARG A 94 3.02 -9.84 -3.49
C ARG A 94 4.12 -8.77 -3.54
N THR A 95 4.67 -8.40 -2.38
CA THR A 95 5.80 -7.46 -2.30
C THR A 95 7.00 -8.01 -3.07
N ASN A 96 7.36 -9.28 -2.88
CA ASN A 96 8.42 -9.92 -3.64
C ASN A 96 8.14 -9.98 -5.15
N GLN A 97 6.89 -10.20 -5.56
CA GLN A 97 6.50 -10.15 -6.98
C GLN A 97 6.75 -8.75 -7.58
N HIS A 98 6.37 -7.69 -6.87
CA HIS A 98 6.59 -6.30 -7.31
C HIS A 98 8.08 -5.91 -7.35
N TYR A 99 8.90 -6.46 -6.46
CA TYR A 99 10.33 -6.18 -6.40
C TYR A 99 11.21 -7.14 -7.23
N SER A 100 10.62 -8.13 -7.90
CA SER A 100 11.33 -9.17 -8.65
C SER A 100 12.34 -8.65 -9.68
N GLN A 101 12.12 -7.46 -10.25
CA GLN A 101 12.99 -6.84 -11.25
C GLN A 101 14.06 -5.89 -10.65
N THR A 102 14.06 -5.71 -9.33
CA THR A 102 14.93 -4.75 -8.64
C THR A 102 16.18 -5.39 -8.06
N GLY A 103 16.24 -6.73 -8.00
CA GLY A 103 17.29 -7.45 -7.29
C GLY A 103 17.10 -7.50 -5.77
N PHE A 104 15.99 -7.01 -5.23
CA PHE A 104 15.63 -7.14 -3.82
C PHE A 104 14.57 -8.21 -3.58
N SER A 105 14.65 -8.85 -2.43
CA SER A 105 13.64 -9.78 -1.91
C SER A 105 13.50 -9.59 -0.40
N PHE A 106 12.35 -9.98 0.15
CA PHE A 106 11.99 -9.84 1.56
C PHE A 106 11.66 -11.20 2.13
N LYS A 107 12.27 -11.52 3.27
CA LYS A 107 12.06 -12.77 3.99
C LYS A 107 11.54 -12.45 5.38
N ILE A 108 10.40 -13.00 5.74
CA ILE A 108 9.86 -12.89 7.10
C ILE A 108 10.76 -13.72 8.03
N GLU A 109 11.40 -13.06 9.00
CA GLU A 109 12.12 -13.72 10.09
C GLU A 109 11.19 -14.05 11.25
N ASP A 110 10.23 -13.17 11.55
CA ASP A 110 9.23 -13.38 12.60
C ASP A 110 8.00 -12.48 12.42
N ILE A 111 6.90 -12.89 13.04
CA ILE A 111 5.64 -12.12 13.13
C ILE A 111 5.21 -12.14 14.59
N ASP A 112 5.17 -10.97 15.22
CA ASP A 112 4.68 -10.83 16.59
C ASP A 112 3.39 -10.01 16.65
N TYR A 113 2.63 -10.28 17.71
CA TYR A 113 1.28 -9.81 17.91
C TYR A 113 1.20 -9.09 19.26
N GLN A 114 0.85 -7.81 19.25
CA GLN A 114 0.75 -7.00 20.45
C GLN A 114 -0.64 -6.37 20.53
N GLN A 115 -1.45 -6.85 21.48
CA GLN A 115 -2.72 -6.19 21.80
C GLN A 115 -2.44 -4.93 22.63
N ASN A 116 -2.47 -3.75 21.99
CA ASN A 116 -2.27 -2.47 22.64
C ASN A 116 -3.06 -1.37 21.93
N ALA A 117 -4.19 -0.98 22.54
CA ALA A 117 -5.10 0.01 21.98
C ALA A 117 -4.49 1.42 21.84
N LEU A 118 -3.53 1.79 22.68
CA LEU A 118 -2.86 3.10 22.60
C LEU A 118 -1.92 3.15 21.40
N TRP A 119 -1.14 2.08 21.19
CA TRP A 119 -0.21 1.98 20.06
C TRP A 119 -0.95 1.78 18.74
N SER A 120 -2.06 1.04 18.71
CA SER A 120 -2.86 0.82 17.50
C SER A 120 -3.46 2.11 16.92
N THR A 121 -3.53 3.19 17.72
CA THR A 121 -4.01 4.51 17.28
C THR A 121 -2.92 5.57 17.27
N LEU A 122 -1.64 5.18 17.20
CA LEU A 122 -0.47 6.07 17.16
C LEU A 122 -0.31 6.98 18.41
N GLY A 123 -0.90 6.61 19.55
CA GLY A 123 -0.88 7.46 20.76
C GLY A 123 0.48 7.57 21.45
N ASP A 124 1.36 6.59 21.26
CA ASP A 124 2.75 6.59 21.73
C ASP A 124 3.65 5.87 20.70
N GLU A 125 3.76 6.47 19.52
CA GLU A 125 4.49 5.90 18.39
C GLU A 125 5.98 5.66 18.71
N MET A 126 6.61 6.58 19.45
CA MET A 126 8.03 6.46 19.79
C MET A 126 8.30 5.39 20.83
N GLY A 127 7.44 5.26 21.86
CA GLY A 127 7.52 4.17 22.83
C GLY A 127 7.27 2.82 22.16
N MET A 128 6.26 2.73 21.30
CA MET A 128 5.98 1.54 20.49
C MET A 128 7.18 1.13 19.64
N LYS A 129 7.72 2.04 18.81
CA LYS A 129 8.89 1.76 17.95
C LYS A 129 10.11 1.40 18.78
N GLY A 130 10.33 2.06 19.91
CA GLY A 130 11.42 1.73 20.83
C GLY A 130 11.31 0.32 21.39
N HIS A 131 10.10 -0.11 21.76
CA HIS A 131 9.81 -1.42 22.35
C HIS A 131 9.89 -2.57 21.34
N LEU A 132 9.32 -2.37 20.15
CA LEU A 132 9.19 -3.42 19.14
C LEU A 132 10.41 -3.55 18.23
N ARG A 133 11.36 -2.60 18.27
CA ARG A 133 12.48 -2.57 17.33
C ARG A 133 13.31 -3.86 17.36
N ARG A 134 13.42 -4.46 16.18
CA ARG A 134 14.26 -5.62 15.88
C ARG A 134 15.10 -5.33 14.63
N GLY A 135 16.21 -6.06 14.50
CA GLY A 135 17.22 -5.74 13.49
C GLY A 135 18.23 -4.68 13.95
N GLY A 136 19.20 -4.40 13.08
CA GLY A 136 20.27 -3.42 13.31
C GLY A 136 19.87 -1.98 12.99
#